data_AF-A0A7C7S927-F1
#
_entry.id   AF-A0A7C7S927-F1
#
_cell.length_a   1.000
_cell.length_b   1.000
_cell.length_c   1.000
_cell.angle_alpha   90.00
_cell.angle_beta   90.00
_cell.angle_gamma   90.00
#
_symmetry.space_group_name_H-M   'P 1'
#
loop_
_entity.id
_entity.type
_entity.pdbx_description
1 polymer ?
#
loop_
_entity_poly.entity_id
_entity_poly.type
_entity_poly.pdbx_seq_one_letter_code
_entity_poly.pdbx_strand_id
1 'polypeptide(L)' 'MSDGYTCFDIQLDDGVATVTMNRGEQLNTMVPAFWEELPTLVRELDASGGARV' A
#
# COMPACT_ATOMS: atom_id res chain seq x y z
N MET A 1 -3.62 -5.13 -11.24
CA MET A 1 -2.60 -4.07 -11.33
C MET A 1 -1.48 -4.52 -10.42
N SER A 2 -0.36 -4.95 -10.98
CA SER A 2 0.65 -5.72 -10.27
C SER A 2 2.06 -5.25 -10.68
N ASP A 3 2.24 -3.93 -10.79
CA ASP A 3 3.57 -3.34 -10.57
C ASP A 3 3.67 -3.14 -9.05
N GLY A 4 4.05 -4.22 -8.37
CA GLY A 4 3.91 -4.40 -6.94
C GLY A 4 4.73 -3.40 -6.13
N TYR A 5 4.08 -2.75 -5.18
CA TYR A 5 4.72 -1.92 -4.16
C TYR A 5 5.83 -2.71 -3.46
N THR A 6 7.01 -2.11 -3.37
CA THR A 6 8.16 -2.79 -2.77
C THR A 6 8.17 -2.68 -1.25
N CYS A 7 7.39 -1.76 -0.69
CA CYS A 7 7.24 -1.56 0.75
C CYS A 7 5.93 -2.09 1.32
N PHE A 8 4.93 -2.35 0.46
CA PHE A 8 3.56 -2.60 0.87
C PHE A 8 2.95 -3.79 0.14
N ASP A 9 2.12 -4.53 0.86
CA ASP A 9 1.16 -5.48 0.32
C ASP A 9 -0.25 -4.97 0.62
N ILE A 10 -1.17 -5.11 -0.34
CA ILE A 10 -2.52 -4.55 -0.22
C ILE A 10 -3.56 -5.62 -0.48
N GLN A 11 -4.46 -5.76 0.48
CA GLN A 11 -5.63 -6.62 0.37
C GLN A 11 -6.89 -5.78 0.52
N LEU A 12 -7.77 -5.83 -0.48
CA LEU A 12 -9.09 -5.20 -0.42
C LEU A 12 -10.14 -6.28 -0.14
N ASP A 13 -10.82 -6.17 0.99
CA ASP A 13 -11.89 -7.10 1.39
C ASP A 13 -13.10 -6.33 1.94
N ASP A 14 -14.28 -6.58 1.38
CA ASP A 14 -15.57 -5.92 1.71
C ASP A 14 -15.49 -4.37 1.82
N GLY A 15 -14.62 -3.77 1.02
CA GLY A 15 -14.38 -2.32 1.01
C GLY A 15 -13.45 -1.80 2.11
N VAL A 16 -12.71 -2.69 2.77
CA VAL A 16 -11.61 -2.36 3.66
C VAL A 16 -10.29 -2.65 2.96
N ALA A 17 -9.46 -1.63 2.73
CA ALA A 17 -8.14 -1.77 2.16
C ALA A 17 -7.09 -1.94 3.27
N THR A 18 -6.65 -3.18 3.48
CA THR A 18 -5.58 -3.48 4.42
C THR A 18 -4.23 -3.28 3.74
N VAL A 19 -3.45 -2.30 4.22
CA VAL A 19 -2.09 -2.02 3.75
C VAL A 19 -1.09 -2.57 4.77
N THR A 20 -0.30 -3.56 4.38
CA THR A 20 0.68 -4.24 5.24
C THR A 20 2.09 -3.90 4.79
N MET A 21 2.96 -3.51 5.71
CA MET A 21 4.39 -3.34 5.40
C MET A 21 5.05 -4.72 5.24
N ASN A 22 5.69 -4.96 4.09
CA ASN A 22 6.23 -6.28 3.73
C ASN A 22 7.76 -6.39 3.87
N ARG A 23 8.42 -5.37 4.44
CA ARG A 23 9.88 -5.30 4.60
C ARG A 23 10.35 -5.75 5.97
N GLY A 24 9.87 -6.92 6.41
CA GLY A 24 10.17 -7.47 7.73
C GLY A 24 11.67 -7.63 8.01
N GLU A 25 12.44 -8.06 7.01
CA GLU A 25 13.90 -8.23 7.13
C GLU A 25 14.65 -6.90 7.35
N GLN A 26 14.06 -5.79 6.94
CA GLN A 26 14.61 -4.44 7.08
C GLN A 26 13.89 -3.68 8.22
N LEU A 27 13.21 -4.39 9.12
CA LEU A 27 12.45 -3.82 10.24
C LEU A 27 11.45 -2.74 9.80
N ASN A 28 10.87 -2.88 8.60
CA ASN A 28 9.97 -1.90 8.00
C ASN A 28 10.56 -0.48 7.94
N THR A 29 11.85 -0.38 7.61
CA THR A 29 12.52 0.92 7.47
C THR A 29 11.83 1.78 6.40
N MET A 30 11.48 3.01 6.78
CA MET A 30 10.83 4.00 5.92
C MET A 30 11.84 4.71 5.01
N VAL A 31 12.38 3.97 4.03
CA VAL A 31 13.32 4.52 3.01
C VAL A 31 12.60 5.46 2.03
N PRO A 32 13.29 6.20 1.15
CA PRO A 32 12.64 7.11 0.20
C PRO A 32 11.51 6.47 -0.62
N ALA A 33 11.69 5.25 -1.12
CA ALA A 33 10.66 4.51 -1.84
C ALA A 33 9.35 4.35 -1.05
N PHE A 34 9.41 4.17 0.28
CA PHE A 34 8.21 4.09 1.13
C PHE A 34 7.37 5.37 1.02
N TRP A 35 8.05 6.52 1.02
CA TRP A 35 7.40 7.83 0.99
C TRP A 35 6.88 8.20 -0.40
N GLU A 36 7.43 7.61 -1.46
CA GLU A 36 6.92 7.76 -2.83
C GLU A 36 5.74 6.81 -3.11
N GLU A 37 5.83 5.59 -2.57
CA GLU A 37 4.84 4.53 -2.74
C GLU A 37 3.55 4.81 -1.96
N LEU A 38 3.65 5.25 -0.70
CA LEU A 38 2.46 5.42 0.16
C LEU A 38 1.43 6.41 -0.39
N PRO A 39 1.80 7.63 -0.84
CA PRO A 39 0.83 8.58 -1.39
C PRO A 39 0.22 8.10 -2.71
N THR A 40 1.01 7.40 -3.52
CA THR A 40 0.57 6.82 -4.80
C THR A 40 -0.50 5.76 -4.53
N LEU A 41 -0.21 4.85 -3.60
CA LEU A 41 -1.12 3.82 -3.15
C LEU A 41 -2.46 4.38 -2.66
N VAL A 42 -2.42 5.35 -1.75
CA VAL A 42 -3.63 5.93 -1.18
C VAL A 42 -4.49 6.59 -2.26
N ARG A 43 -3.88 7.29 -3.23
CA ARG A 43 -4.60 7.89 -4.36
C ARG A 43 -5.26 6.85 -5.26
N GLU A 44 -4.59 5.74 -5.50
CA GLU A 44 -5.16 4.64 -6.29
C GLU A 44 -6.35 3.99 -5.58
N LEU A 45 -6.23 3.75 -4.27
CA LEU A 45 -7.32 3.22 -3.46
C LEU A 45 -8.53 4.15 -3.45
N ASP A 46 -8.31 5.45 -3.25
CA ASP A 46 -9.35 6.48 -3.29
C ASP A 46 -10.01 6.57 -4.67
N ALA A 47 -9.23 6.61 -5.74
CA ALA A 47 -9.73 6.69 -7.11
C ALA A 47 -10.50 5.43 -7.54
N SER A 48 -10.16 4.26 -6.99
CA SER A 48 -10.87 3.01 -7.28
C SER A 48 -12.31 3.02 -6.77
N GLY A 49 -12.63 3.82 -5.75
CA GLY A 49 -13.93 3.83 -5.07
C GLY A 49 -14.31 2.52 -4.39
N GLY A 50 -13.40 1.54 -4.36
CA GLY A 50 -13.61 0.22 -3.78
C GLY A 50 -13.34 0.20 -2.28
N ALA A 51 -12.34 0.95 -1.82
CA ALA A 51 -12.03 1.13 -0.42
C ALA A 51 -12.88 2.26 0.19
N ARG A 52 -13.48 1.99 1.34
CA ARG A 52 -14.23 2.95 2.17
C ARG A 52 -13.52 3.21 3.48
N VAL A 53 -12.60 2.31 3.86
CA VAL A 53 -11.77 2.32 5.07
C VAL A 53 -10.38 1.83 4.70
#